data_AF-A0A3D3W678-F1
#
_entry.id   AF-A0A3D3W678-F1
#
_cell.length_a   1.000
_cell.length_b   1.000
_cell.length_c   1.000
_cell.angle_alpha   90.00
_cell.angle_beta   90.00
_cell.angle_gamma   90.00
#
_symmetry.space_group_name_H-M   'P 1'
#
loop_
_entity.id
_entity.type
_entity.pdbx_description
1 polymer ?
#
loop_
_entity_poly.entity_id
_entity_poly.type
_entity_poly.pdbx_seq_one_letter_code
_entity_poly.pdbx_strand_id
1 'polypeptide(L)'
;DSSAAAVLLHEQGYDVVGLFMRSGESEASCSVKPASLLPIAAPHRQGCCSAEDAADARRVADRMGIPFHALNFKDEFRRIKDYFADEYLAGRTPNPCVQCNNWLKFGKLWDFARQIDARFIATGHYAQTAVQPDGTWALLAGADSNKDQSYVLFGIQRALLPSILFPVGSSEKPEIRRLAREAGLRVADKKDSYEICFVPDQDHTGFLRSFRGPQETAGAFVDLQGHVLGHHDGYERFTIGQRKGLGLAFGEPRFVVRIDPQSKQVVLGRHADLAVTSIQIHQTNWLIDPPQSAFSCEVKVRYRQRSESCQVLPGNDGTACIEMQSPIFGVAPGQAAVFYDGRRVLGGGWIR
;
A
#
# COMPACT_ATOMS: atom_id res chain seq x y z
N ASP A 1 14.31 -7.02 -4.25
CA ASP A 1 13.16 -7.55 -5.02
C ASP A 1 13.17 -7.05 -6.45
N SER A 2 13.02 -5.74 -6.69
CA SER A 2 13.12 -5.16 -8.05
C SER A 2 14.42 -5.54 -8.78
N SER A 3 15.57 -5.50 -8.10
CA SER A 3 16.85 -5.90 -8.68
C SER A 3 16.89 -7.38 -9.07
N ALA A 4 16.35 -8.26 -8.23
CA ALA A 4 16.25 -9.70 -8.55
C ALA A 4 15.27 -9.95 -9.70
N ALA A 5 14.16 -9.20 -9.75
CA ALA A 5 13.20 -9.26 -10.85
C ALA A 5 13.86 -8.88 -12.19
N ALA A 6 14.71 -7.85 -12.19
CA ALA A 6 15.46 -7.46 -13.38
C ALA A 6 16.44 -8.55 -13.82
N VAL A 7 17.20 -9.14 -12.88
CA VAL A 7 18.11 -10.26 -13.17
C VAL A 7 17.37 -11.44 -13.79
N LEU A 8 16.26 -11.86 -13.18
CA LEU A 8 15.44 -12.98 -13.68
C LEU A 8 14.96 -12.74 -15.12
N LEU A 9 14.50 -11.52 -15.43
CA LEU A 9 14.04 -11.20 -16.79
C LEU A 9 15.20 -11.15 -17.80
N HIS A 10 16.34 -10.62 -17.38
CA HIS A 10 17.52 -10.59 -18.22
C HIS A 10 18.03 -12.00 -18.55
N GLU A 11 18.07 -12.89 -17.55
CA GLU A 11 18.42 -14.31 -17.73
C GLU A 11 17.41 -15.07 -18.61
N GLN A 12 16.14 -14.67 -18.59
CA GLN A 12 15.09 -15.19 -19.49
C GLN A 12 15.18 -14.65 -20.92
N GLY A 13 16.15 -13.77 -21.21
CA GLY A 13 16.39 -13.24 -22.56
C GLY A 13 15.48 -12.07 -22.96
N TYR A 14 14.81 -11.42 -22.00
CA TYR A 14 14.10 -10.17 -22.28
C TYR A 14 15.09 -9.03 -22.54
N ASP A 15 14.69 -8.12 -23.42
CA ASP A 15 15.31 -6.80 -23.50
C ASP A 15 14.77 -5.93 -22.35
N VAL A 16 15.63 -5.64 -21.37
CA VAL A 16 15.23 -5.04 -20.09
C VAL A 16 15.70 -3.60 -20.04
N VAL A 17 14.79 -2.70 -19.66
CA VAL A 17 15.11 -1.30 -19.32
C VAL A 17 14.82 -1.06 -17.85
N GLY A 18 15.84 -0.65 -17.09
CA GLY A 18 15.72 -0.29 -15.69
C GLY A 18 15.10 1.09 -15.50
N LEU A 19 14.24 1.25 -14.51
CA LEU A 19 13.59 2.52 -14.23
C LEU A 19 13.49 2.80 -12.73
N PHE A 20 13.87 4.01 -12.35
CA PHE A 20 13.75 4.50 -10.97
C PHE A 20 12.80 5.69 -10.90
N MET A 21 11.81 5.59 -10.00
CA MET A 21 10.78 6.62 -9.81
C MET A 21 11.21 7.58 -8.70
N ARG A 22 11.59 8.80 -9.06
CA ARG A 22 11.98 9.85 -8.10
C ARG A 22 10.73 10.56 -7.57
N SER A 23 10.63 10.68 -6.25
CA SER A 23 9.54 11.40 -5.57
C SER A 23 9.63 12.92 -5.67
N GLY A 24 10.75 13.45 -6.19
CA GLY A 24 10.95 14.89 -6.39
C GLY A 24 11.13 15.69 -5.10
N GLU A 25 11.26 15.05 -3.94
CA GLU A 25 11.78 15.71 -2.75
C GLU A 25 13.28 15.93 -2.95
N SER A 26 13.66 17.16 -3.27
CA SER A 26 15.01 17.60 -2.92
C SER A 26 15.07 17.53 -1.40
N GLU A 27 15.81 16.56 -0.90
CA GLU A 27 16.16 16.52 0.50
C GLU A 27 16.64 17.92 0.94
N ALA A 28 16.11 18.41 2.06
CA ALA A 28 16.79 19.42 2.86
C ALA A 28 18.19 18.97 3.34
N SER A 29 18.68 17.79 2.91
CA SER A 29 20.07 17.36 3.03
C SER A 29 21.00 18.13 2.09
N CYS A 30 20.50 18.66 0.97
CA CYS A 30 21.29 19.47 0.04
C CYS A 30 21.28 20.96 0.42
N SER A 31 20.40 21.39 1.34
CA SER A 31 20.51 22.73 1.92
C SER A 31 21.67 22.74 2.91
N VAL A 32 22.84 23.13 2.41
CA VAL A 32 24.00 23.46 3.23
C VAL A 32 23.59 24.65 4.12
N LYS A 33 23.38 24.41 5.41
CA LYS A 33 23.31 25.52 6.37
C LYS A 33 24.67 26.24 6.32
N PRO A 34 24.72 27.57 6.19
CA PRO A 34 25.98 28.30 6.15
C PRO A 34 26.56 28.39 7.57
N ALA A 35 27.05 27.27 8.11
CA ALA A 35 27.98 27.20 9.24
C ALA A 35 28.37 25.74 9.53
N SER A 36 29.69 25.50 9.55
CA SER A 36 30.39 24.37 10.16
C SER A 36 30.33 23.00 9.46
N LEU A 37 31.46 22.67 8.80
CA LEU A 37 31.96 21.33 8.42
C LEU A 37 31.06 20.51 7.48
N LEU A 38 31.70 19.84 6.51
CA LEU A 38 31.04 18.92 5.56
C LEU A 38 30.11 17.98 6.34
N PRO A 39 28.79 18.00 6.12
CA PRO A 39 27.90 17.10 6.82
C PRO A 39 28.20 15.69 6.32
N ILE A 40 28.76 14.85 7.19
CA ILE A 40 28.70 13.39 7.00
C ILE A 40 27.21 13.06 7.00
N ALA A 41 26.68 12.69 5.84
CA ALA A 41 25.28 12.31 5.68
C ALA A 41 24.89 11.33 6.78
N ALA A 42 23.85 11.66 7.53
CA ALA A 42 23.31 10.75 8.54
C ALA A 42 22.94 9.41 7.86
N PRO A 43 23.30 8.26 8.45
CA PRO A 43 23.04 6.98 7.83
C PRO A 43 21.53 6.73 7.74
N HIS A 44 21.09 6.33 6.54
CA HIS A 44 19.80 5.71 6.24
C HIS A 44 18.53 6.35 6.80
N ARG A 45 17.89 7.20 5.98
CA ARG A 45 16.43 7.32 6.02
C ARG A 45 15.83 6.20 5.18
N GLN A 46 15.00 5.35 5.79
CA GLN A 46 14.28 4.30 5.06
C GLN A 46 13.24 4.95 4.13
N GLY A 47 13.49 4.94 2.82
CA GLY A 47 12.54 5.42 1.83
C GLY A 47 13.03 5.16 0.41
N CYS A 48 12.17 4.55 -0.42
CA CYS A 48 12.46 4.01 -1.76
C CYS A 48 12.89 5.04 -2.84
N CYS A 49 13.05 6.32 -2.48
CA CYS A 49 13.10 7.44 -3.42
C CYS A 49 14.30 8.37 -3.18
N SER A 50 15.30 7.95 -2.40
CA SER A 50 16.51 8.74 -2.13
C SER A 50 17.50 8.71 -3.29
N ALA A 51 18.47 9.63 -3.28
CA ALA A 51 19.58 9.62 -4.23
C ALA A 51 20.45 8.36 -4.11
N GLU A 52 20.58 7.82 -2.90
CA GLU A 52 21.30 6.56 -2.64
C GLU A 52 20.58 5.37 -3.28
N ASP A 53 19.25 5.29 -3.17
CA ASP A 53 18.46 4.23 -3.78
C ASP A 53 18.52 4.30 -5.32
N ALA A 54 18.54 5.51 -5.89
CA ALA A 54 18.75 5.70 -7.31
C ALA A 54 20.14 5.22 -7.76
N ALA A 55 21.18 5.48 -6.96
CA ALA A 55 22.54 5.02 -7.22
C ALA A 55 22.67 3.50 -7.07
N ASP A 56 22.02 2.89 -6.09
CA ASP A 56 21.90 1.42 -5.95
C ASP A 56 21.29 0.82 -7.22
N ALA A 57 20.16 1.37 -7.67
CA ALA A 57 19.45 0.87 -8.84
C ALA A 57 20.26 1.04 -10.13
N ARG A 58 20.96 2.18 -10.30
CA ARG A 58 21.91 2.41 -11.40
C ARG A 58 23.02 1.35 -11.40
N ARG A 59 23.65 1.08 -10.26
CA ARG A 59 24.74 0.08 -10.16
C ARG A 59 24.29 -1.31 -10.55
N VAL A 60 23.05 -1.68 -10.21
CA VAL A 60 22.45 -2.96 -10.65
C VAL A 60 22.32 -2.98 -12.17
N ALA A 61 21.78 -1.90 -12.76
CA ALA A 61 21.62 -1.80 -14.21
C ALA A 61 22.97 -1.85 -14.96
N ASP A 62 23.97 -1.11 -14.50
CA ASP A 62 25.31 -1.08 -15.11
C ASP A 62 25.97 -2.47 -15.09
N ARG A 63 25.80 -3.22 -13.99
CA ARG A 63 26.33 -4.58 -13.86
C ARG A 63 25.68 -5.55 -14.84
N MET A 64 24.39 -5.35 -15.14
CA MET A 64 23.65 -6.15 -16.11
C MET A 64 23.82 -5.65 -17.55
N GLY A 65 24.47 -4.50 -17.76
CA GLY A 65 24.60 -3.87 -19.08
C GLY A 65 23.27 -3.40 -19.66
N ILE A 66 22.28 -3.07 -18.82
CA ILE A 66 20.94 -2.63 -19.27
C ILE A 66 20.78 -1.11 -19.20
N PRO A 67 19.98 -0.49 -20.10
CA PRO A 67 19.64 0.93 -20.00
C PRO A 67 18.95 1.25 -18.67
N PHE A 68 19.17 2.45 -18.14
CA PHE A 68 18.51 2.90 -16.92
C PHE A 68 18.09 4.36 -16.96
N HIS A 69 16.81 4.60 -16.62
CA HIS A 69 16.20 5.91 -16.57
C HIS A 69 15.76 6.26 -15.14
N ALA A 70 16.12 7.45 -14.67
CA ALA A 70 15.60 8.01 -13.43
C ALA A 70 14.55 9.07 -13.77
N LEU A 71 13.28 8.73 -13.63
CA LEU A 71 12.17 9.59 -14.01
C LEU A 71 11.65 10.38 -12.81
N ASN A 72 11.24 11.62 -13.06
CA ASN A 72 10.67 12.49 -12.04
C ASN A 72 9.15 12.34 -12.01
N PHE A 73 8.61 11.92 -10.87
CA PHE A 73 7.17 11.78 -10.64
C PHE A 73 6.71 12.62 -9.45
N LYS A 74 7.32 13.79 -9.26
CA LYS A 74 7.05 14.70 -8.14
C LYS A 74 5.56 14.97 -7.95
N ASP A 75 4.84 15.25 -9.04
CA ASP A 75 3.44 15.66 -8.98
C ASP A 75 2.53 14.48 -8.62
N GLU A 76 2.83 13.28 -9.12
CA GLU A 76 2.11 12.07 -8.75
C GLU A 76 2.39 11.64 -7.31
N PHE A 77 3.64 11.75 -6.84
CA PHE A 77 3.96 11.53 -5.43
C PHE A 77 3.28 12.56 -4.54
N ARG A 78 3.21 13.83 -4.96
CA ARG A 78 2.46 14.87 -4.24
C ARG A 78 0.99 14.50 -4.15
N ARG A 79 0.36 14.04 -5.25
CA ARG A 79 -1.03 13.56 -5.24
C ARG A 79 -1.26 12.41 -4.26
N ILE A 80 -0.34 11.45 -4.16
CA ILE A 80 -0.43 10.34 -3.19
C ILE A 80 -0.33 10.86 -1.75
N LYS A 81 0.58 11.82 -1.50
CA LYS A 81 0.72 12.49 -0.21
C LYS A 81 -0.51 13.31 0.16
N ASP A 82 -1.11 14.00 -0.81
CA ASP A 82 -2.34 14.76 -0.63
C ASP A 82 -3.49 13.84 -0.25
N TYR A 83 -3.72 12.77 -1.01
CA TYR A 83 -4.69 11.72 -0.67
C TYR A 83 -4.46 11.17 0.75
N PHE A 84 -3.24 10.81 1.08
CA PHE A 84 -2.90 10.28 2.40
C PHE A 84 -3.25 11.27 3.51
N ALA A 85 -2.91 12.56 3.32
CA ALA A 85 -3.19 13.57 4.30
C ALA A 85 -4.70 13.82 4.47
N ASP A 86 -5.40 13.98 3.36
CA ASP A 86 -6.81 14.36 3.34
C ASP A 86 -7.70 13.24 3.91
N GLU A 87 -7.34 11.96 3.69
CA GLU A 87 -8.04 10.82 4.30
C GLU A 87 -7.94 10.80 5.83
N TYR A 88 -6.76 11.05 6.39
CA TYR A 88 -6.59 11.15 7.84
C TYR A 88 -7.35 12.33 8.44
N LEU A 89 -7.33 13.48 7.77
CA LEU A 89 -8.12 14.65 8.19
C LEU A 89 -9.62 14.42 8.11
N ALA A 90 -10.05 13.52 7.22
CA ALA A 90 -11.42 13.05 7.14
C ALA A 90 -11.74 11.88 8.09
N GLY A 91 -10.86 11.56 9.05
CA GLY A 91 -11.08 10.53 10.07
C GLY A 91 -10.97 9.08 9.56
N ARG A 92 -10.41 8.89 8.37
CA ARG A 92 -10.24 7.59 7.72
C ARG A 92 -8.79 7.12 7.81
N THR A 93 -8.56 5.84 7.57
CA THR A 93 -7.23 5.23 7.56
C THR A 93 -6.83 4.88 6.12
N PRO A 94 -6.05 5.72 5.43
CA PRO A 94 -5.72 5.52 4.03
C PRO A 94 -4.78 4.34 3.77
N ASN A 95 -4.85 3.79 2.55
CA ASN A 95 -3.82 2.92 1.99
C ASN A 95 -3.09 3.59 0.81
N PRO A 96 -1.98 4.31 1.05
CA PRO A 96 -1.26 5.02 -0.01
C PRO A 96 -0.53 4.07 -0.97
N CYS A 97 -0.23 2.83 -0.54
CA CYS A 97 0.46 1.85 -1.38
C CYS A 97 -0.41 1.37 -2.55
N VAL A 98 -1.71 1.17 -2.32
CA VAL A 98 -2.68 0.87 -3.39
C VAL A 98 -2.71 2.02 -4.41
N GLN A 99 -2.83 3.27 -3.94
CA GLN A 99 -2.89 4.42 -4.85
C GLN A 99 -1.57 4.65 -5.60
N CYS A 100 -0.43 4.37 -4.97
CA CYS A 100 0.87 4.36 -5.64
C CYS A 100 0.91 3.32 -6.77
N ASN A 101 0.39 2.11 -6.55
CA ASN A 101 0.30 1.13 -7.62
C ASN A 101 -0.63 1.63 -8.75
N ASN A 102 -1.81 2.13 -8.42
CA ASN A 102 -2.81 2.56 -9.40
C ASN A 102 -2.37 3.76 -10.24
N TRP A 103 -1.90 4.83 -9.59
CA TRP A 103 -1.64 6.11 -10.26
C TRP A 103 -0.22 6.19 -10.83
N LEU A 104 0.75 5.56 -10.15
CA LEU A 104 2.15 5.68 -10.50
C LEU A 104 2.67 4.45 -11.22
N LYS A 105 2.69 3.27 -10.58
CA LYS A 105 3.37 2.08 -11.14
C LYS A 105 2.65 1.43 -12.31
N PHE A 106 1.32 1.46 -12.33
CA PHE A 106 0.52 0.92 -13.44
C PHE A 106 -0.25 2.03 -14.19
N GLY A 107 -0.05 3.28 -13.78
CA GLY A 107 -0.48 4.48 -14.50
C GLY A 107 0.70 5.08 -15.26
N LYS A 108 1.39 6.05 -14.65
CA LYS A 108 2.47 6.79 -15.33
C LYS A 108 3.64 5.96 -15.85
N LEU A 109 4.03 4.92 -15.13
CA LEU A 109 5.07 4.03 -15.60
C LEU A 109 4.62 3.26 -16.87
N TRP A 110 3.33 2.97 -17.01
CA TRP A 110 2.77 2.41 -18.24
C TRP A 110 2.76 3.40 -19.39
N ASP A 111 2.40 4.66 -19.12
CA ASP A 111 2.49 5.72 -20.13
C ASP A 111 3.92 5.86 -20.66
N PHE A 112 4.93 5.80 -19.78
CA PHE A 112 6.33 5.81 -20.17
C PHE A 112 6.74 4.53 -20.94
N ALA A 113 6.34 3.35 -20.45
CA ALA A 113 6.64 2.08 -21.12
C ALA A 113 6.18 2.11 -22.59
N ARG A 114 5.00 2.67 -22.86
CA ARG A 114 4.47 2.85 -24.22
C ARG A 114 5.28 3.84 -25.08
N GLN A 115 5.92 4.85 -24.48
CA GLN A 115 6.75 5.81 -25.21
C GLN A 115 8.08 5.22 -25.68
N ILE A 116 8.56 4.17 -25.02
CA ILE A 116 9.78 3.44 -25.38
C ILE A 116 9.49 2.09 -26.06
N ASP A 117 8.26 1.90 -26.53
CA ASP A 117 7.78 0.67 -27.17
C ASP A 117 7.98 -0.62 -26.32
N ALA A 118 7.99 -0.48 -25.00
CA ALA A 118 8.07 -1.62 -24.09
C ALA A 118 6.73 -2.39 -24.07
N ARG A 119 6.80 -3.69 -24.33
CA ARG A 119 5.63 -4.58 -24.34
C ARG A 119 5.08 -4.89 -22.95
N PHE A 120 5.95 -4.89 -21.93
CA PHE A 120 5.62 -5.29 -20.57
C PHE A 120 6.15 -4.30 -19.53
N ILE A 121 5.47 -4.20 -18.39
CA ILE A 121 6.00 -3.65 -17.15
C ILE A 121 6.33 -4.79 -16.22
N ALA A 122 7.53 -4.74 -15.63
CA ALA A 122 7.91 -5.63 -14.55
C ALA A 122 8.04 -4.88 -13.23
N THR A 123 7.60 -5.53 -12.15
CA THR A 123 7.84 -5.02 -10.78
C THR A 123 8.27 -6.15 -9.85
N GLY A 124 8.96 -5.79 -8.77
CA GLY A 124 9.36 -6.75 -7.73
C GLY A 124 8.23 -7.13 -6.77
N HIS A 125 6.97 -7.06 -7.18
CA HIS A 125 5.87 -7.47 -6.28
C HIS A 125 5.75 -8.98 -6.19
N TYR A 126 5.42 -9.47 -4.99
CA TYR A 126 5.06 -10.86 -4.73
C TYR A 126 3.59 -11.11 -5.09
N ALA A 127 3.30 -11.17 -6.38
CA ALA A 127 2.01 -11.52 -6.96
C ALA A 127 2.26 -12.26 -8.28
N GLN A 128 1.24 -12.84 -8.91
CA GLN A 128 1.41 -13.50 -10.21
C GLN A 128 0.33 -13.06 -11.19
N THR A 129 0.64 -13.11 -12.49
CA THR A 129 -0.35 -13.02 -13.56
C THR A 129 -0.41 -14.38 -14.24
N ALA A 130 -1.62 -14.83 -14.59
CA ALA A 130 -1.81 -16.09 -15.29
C ALA A 130 -3.02 -16.04 -16.22
N VAL A 131 -2.93 -16.77 -17.33
CA VAL A 131 -4.08 -17.02 -18.21
C VAL A 131 -4.92 -18.14 -17.59
N GLN A 132 -6.21 -17.90 -17.43
CA GLN A 132 -7.20 -18.85 -16.93
C GLN A 132 -7.62 -19.82 -18.06
N PRO A 133 -8.27 -20.96 -17.75
CA PRO A 133 -8.72 -21.91 -18.77
C PRO A 133 -9.67 -21.32 -19.83
N ASP A 134 -10.39 -20.25 -19.49
CA ASP A 134 -11.28 -19.51 -20.39
C ASP A 134 -10.54 -18.47 -21.28
N GLY A 135 -9.21 -18.41 -21.19
CA GLY A 135 -8.37 -17.46 -21.92
C GLY A 135 -8.27 -16.07 -21.29
N THR A 136 -8.97 -15.80 -20.18
CA THR A 136 -8.90 -14.50 -19.49
C THR A 136 -7.65 -14.40 -18.62
N TRP A 137 -7.12 -13.19 -18.45
CA TRP A 137 -6.01 -12.95 -17.53
C TRP A 137 -6.51 -12.75 -16.10
N ALA A 138 -5.79 -13.31 -15.14
CA ALA A 138 -6.05 -13.17 -13.72
C ALA A 138 -4.82 -12.68 -12.96
N LEU A 139 -5.08 -11.88 -11.93
CA LEU A 139 -4.12 -11.57 -10.86
C LEU A 139 -4.24 -12.64 -9.78
N LEU A 140 -3.12 -13.21 -9.36
CA LEU A 140 -3.04 -14.22 -8.31
C LEU A 140 -2.17 -13.74 -7.15
N ALA A 141 -2.45 -14.25 -5.96
CA ALA A 141 -1.60 -14.13 -4.78
C ALA A 141 -0.19 -14.69 -5.04
N GLY A 142 0.82 -14.08 -4.43
CA GLY A 142 2.20 -14.59 -4.47
C GLY A 142 2.31 -16.04 -3.96
N ALA A 143 3.35 -16.76 -4.37
CA ALA A 143 3.61 -18.12 -3.87
C ALA A 143 3.95 -18.11 -2.37
N ASP A 144 4.73 -17.11 -1.93
CA ASP A 144 5.02 -16.86 -0.53
C ASP A 144 3.88 -16.09 0.14
N SER A 145 3.06 -16.79 0.92
CA SER A 145 1.91 -16.21 1.62
C SER A 145 2.29 -15.13 2.65
N ASN A 146 3.52 -15.15 3.17
CA ASN A 146 4.01 -14.14 4.11
C ASN A 146 4.43 -12.84 3.41
N LYS A 147 4.62 -12.90 2.09
CA LYS A 147 5.05 -11.77 1.26
C LYS A 147 4.04 -11.37 0.22
N ASP A 148 2.97 -12.14 0.01
CA ASP A 148 1.89 -11.86 -0.92
C ASP A 148 1.52 -10.36 -0.91
N GLN A 149 1.63 -9.73 -2.08
CA GLN A 149 1.34 -8.32 -2.31
C GLN A 149 0.12 -8.11 -3.20
N SER A 150 -0.62 -9.17 -3.55
CA SER A 150 -1.81 -9.09 -4.39
C SER A 150 -2.88 -8.12 -3.86
N TYR A 151 -3.00 -7.99 -2.54
CA TYR A 151 -3.94 -7.06 -1.89
C TYR A 151 -3.71 -5.61 -2.31
N VAL A 152 -2.45 -5.15 -2.42
CA VAL A 152 -2.19 -3.75 -2.82
C VAL A 152 -2.29 -3.53 -4.33
N LEU A 153 -2.63 -4.56 -5.10
CA LEU A 153 -2.70 -4.57 -6.56
C LEU A 153 -4.13 -4.73 -7.09
N PHE A 154 -5.13 -4.80 -6.21
CA PHE A 154 -6.54 -5.01 -6.60
C PHE A 154 -7.07 -3.91 -7.53
N GLY A 155 -6.50 -2.70 -7.48
CA GLY A 155 -6.92 -1.53 -8.26
C GLY A 155 -6.29 -1.43 -9.66
N ILE A 156 -5.46 -2.41 -10.05
CA ILE A 156 -4.91 -2.47 -11.42
C ILE A 156 -6.06 -2.57 -12.42
N GLN A 157 -5.94 -1.87 -13.55
CA GLN A 157 -6.88 -2.01 -14.65
C GLN A 157 -6.76 -3.41 -15.25
N ARG A 158 -7.87 -4.16 -15.33
CA ARG A 158 -7.89 -5.54 -15.86
C ARG A 158 -7.22 -5.67 -17.23
N ALA A 159 -7.38 -4.67 -18.10
CA ALA A 159 -6.78 -4.64 -19.42
C ALA A 159 -5.24 -4.61 -19.43
N LEU A 160 -4.59 -4.24 -18.32
CA LEU A 160 -3.13 -4.21 -18.19
C LEU A 160 -2.53 -5.55 -17.74
N LEU A 161 -3.33 -6.49 -17.21
CA LEU A 161 -2.83 -7.78 -16.73
C LEU A 161 -1.96 -8.54 -17.76
N PRO A 162 -2.29 -8.58 -19.07
CA PRO A 162 -1.45 -9.23 -20.07
C PRO A 162 -0.08 -8.57 -20.27
N SER A 163 0.07 -7.32 -19.87
CA SER A 163 1.27 -6.51 -20.02
C SER A 163 2.09 -6.40 -18.72
N ILE A 164 1.72 -7.14 -17.68
CA ILE A 164 2.40 -7.08 -16.38
C ILE A 164 3.13 -8.37 -16.07
N LEU A 165 4.39 -8.23 -15.65
CA LEU A 165 5.25 -9.29 -15.17
C LEU A 165 5.56 -9.09 -13.68
N PHE A 166 5.47 -10.18 -12.92
CA PHE A 166 5.88 -10.26 -11.52
C PHE A 166 6.92 -11.36 -11.36
N PRO A 167 8.19 -11.15 -11.76
CA PRO A 167 9.17 -12.23 -11.88
C PRO A 167 9.46 -12.96 -10.57
N VAL A 168 9.33 -12.25 -9.44
CA VAL A 168 9.58 -12.80 -8.10
C VAL A 168 8.36 -13.50 -7.49
N GLY A 169 7.20 -13.42 -8.14
CA GLY A 169 5.91 -13.87 -7.61
C GLY A 169 5.79 -15.38 -7.38
N SER A 170 6.63 -16.16 -8.05
CA SER A 170 6.66 -17.62 -7.96
C SER A 170 7.67 -18.16 -6.95
N SER A 171 8.48 -17.28 -6.35
CA SER A 171 9.57 -17.64 -5.44
C SER A 171 9.30 -17.19 -4.02
N GLU A 172 9.89 -17.91 -3.07
CA GLU A 172 9.94 -17.45 -1.69
C GLU A 172 11.01 -16.38 -1.48
N LYS A 173 10.82 -15.52 -0.47
CA LYS A 173 11.80 -14.47 -0.17
C LYS A 173 13.24 -14.97 0.03
N PRO A 174 13.51 -16.09 0.70
CA PRO A 174 14.86 -16.60 0.87
C PRO A 174 15.53 -16.94 -0.47
N GLU A 175 14.78 -17.50 -1.42
CA GLU A 175 15.27 -17.82 -2.76
C GLU A 175 15.64 -16.54 -3.52
N ILE A 176 14.79 -15.51 -3.47
CA ILE A 176 15.08 -14.20 -4.09
C ILE A 176 16.34 -13.55 -3.50
N ARG A 177 16.58 -13.69 -2.19
CA ARG A 177 17.82 -13.20 -1.56
C ARG A 177 19.03 -14.01 -2.00
N ARG A 178 18.91 -15.34 -2.12
CA ARG A 178 19.99 -16.20 -2.63
C ARG A 178 20.37 -15.80 -4.06
N LEU A 179 19.39 -15.70 -4.95
CA LEU A 179 19.60 -15.27 -6.33
C LEU A 179 20.29 -13.90 -6.41
N ALA A 180 19.86 -12.95 -5.58
CA ALA A 180 20.50 -11.64 -5.53
C ALA A 180 21.98 -11.72 -5.09
N ARG A 181 22.35 -12.61 -4.17
CA ARG A 181 23.76 -12.83 -3.76
C ARG A 181 24.58 -13.50 -4.86
N GLU A 182 24.03 -14.52 -5.50
CA GLU A 182 24.67 -15.24 -6.60
C GLU A 182 24.93 -14.32 -7.79
N ALA A 183 23.99 -13.43 -8.10
CA ALA A 183 24.16 -12.36 -9.08
C ALA A 183 25.12 -11.24 -8.62
N GLY A 184 25.63 -11.28 -7.38
CA GLY A 184 26.55 -10.32 -6.79
C GLY A 184 25.95 -8.94 -6.53
N LEU A 185 24.65 -8.88 -6.25
CA LEU A 185 23.94 -7.64 -5.97
C LEU A 185 24.10 -7.23 -4.50
N ARG A 186 24.67 -6.04 -4.25
CA ARG A 186 24.87 -5.49 -2.89
C ARG A 186 23.58 -5.33 -2.09
N VAL A 187 22.44 -5.22 -2.77
CA VAL A 187 21.12 -5.04 -2.16
C VAL A 187 20.54 -6.34 -1.57
N ALA A 188 21.21 -7.48 -1.74
CA ALA A 188 20.70 -8.78 -1.29
C ALA A 188 20.46 -8.88 0.22
N ASP A 189 21.24 -8.14 1.03
CA ASP A 189 21.13 -8.13 2.49
C ASP A 189 20.43 -6.87 3.03
N LYS A 190 19.95 -5.97 2.15
CA LYS A 190 19.16 -4.80 2.56
C LYS A 190 17.85 -5.26 3.23
N LYS A 191 17.44 -4.58 4.29
CA LYS A 191 16.15 -4.84 4.96
C LYS A 191 15.01 -4.47 4.00
N ASP A 192 13.90 -5.20 4.12
CA ASP A 192 12.70 -4.91 3.33
C ASP A 192 12.08 -3.59 3.80
N SER A 193 11.61 -2.77 2.87
CA SER A 193 10.86 -1.55 3.16
C SER A 193 9.43 -1.92 3.51
N TYR A 194 9.14 -2.01 4.80
CA TYR A 194 7.78 -2.26 5.31
C TYR A 194 6.99 -0.98 5.59
N GLU A 195 7.65 0.16 5.63
CA GLU A 195 7.05 1.45 5.97
C GLU A 195 6.50 2.17 4.74
N ILE A 196 5.56 3.09 4.98
CA ILE A 196 5.06 3.98 3.93
C ILE A 196 6.23 4.84 3.47
N CYS A 197 6.52 4.82 2.17
CA CYS A 197 7.77 5.35 1.61
C CYS A 197 8.11 6.82 1.93
N PHE A 198 7.12 7.63 2.29
CA PHE A 198 7.28 9.05 2.62
C PHE A 198 6.91 9.39 4.08
N VAL A 199 6.63 8.37 4.91
CA VAL A 199 6.36 8.53 6.34
C VAL A 199 7.43 7.75 7.11
N PRO A 200 8.57 8.39 7.42
CA PRO A 200 9.63 7.74 8.17
C PRO A 200 9.16 7.39 9.59
N ASP A 201 9.71 6.32 10.15
CA ASP A 201 9.53 5.91 11.57
C ASP A 201 8.06 5.67 11.96
N GLN A 202 7.18 5.46 10.97
CA GLN A 202 5.72 5.33 11.15
C GLN A 202 5.07 6.55 11.82
N ASP A 203 5.70 7.73 11.75
CA ASP A 203 5.14 8.97 12.30
C ASP A 203 4.28 9.72 11.26
N HIS A 204 3.09 9.18 10.98
CA HIS A 204 2.14 9.84 10.07
C HIS A 204 1.66 11.18 10.63
N THR A 205 1.70 11.36 11.94
CA THR A 205 1.26 12.60 12.62
C THR A 205 2.27 13.72 12.40
N GLY A 206 3.57 13.44 12.51
CA GLY A 206 4.64 14.35 12.15
C GLY A 206 4.63 14.68 10.65
N PHE A 207 4.40 13.67 9.80
CA PHE A 207 4.20 13.90 8.36
C PHE A 207 3.05 14.90 8.11
N LEU A 208 1.86 14.64 8.65
CA LEU A 208 0.69 15.52 8.50
C LEU A 208 0.99 16.96 8.93
N ARG A 209 1.59 17.14 10.11
CA ARG A 209 1.97 18.47 10.62
C ARG A 209 2.96 19.18 9.70
N SER A 210 3.94 18.46 9.17
CA SER A 210 4.93 19.04 8.24
C SER A 210 4.33 19.38 6.87
N PHE A 211 3.36 18.60 6.41
CA PHE A 211 2.84 18.66 5.04
C PHE A 211 1.61 19.55 4.89
N ARG A 212 0.74 19.59 5.90
CA ARG A 212 -0.49 20.41 5.95
C ARG A 212 -0.42 21.55 6.97
N GLY A 213 0.63 21.62 7.78
CA GLY A 213 0.70 22.53 8.92
C GLY A 213 -0.08 22.00 10.13
N PRO A 214 -0.05 22.72 11.27
CA PRO A 214 -0.84 22.38 12.45
C PRO A 214 -2.33 22.31 12.11
N GLN A 215 -3.02 21.31 12.67
CA GLN A 215 -4.45 21.10 12.48
C GLN A 215 -5.16 21.20 13.83
N GLU A 216 -6.37 21.76 13.84
CA GLU A 216 -7.20 21.83 15.04
C GLU A 216 -8.06 20.57 15.19
N THR A 217 -7.42 19.43 15.45
CA THR A 217 -8.06 18.10 15.52
C THR A 217 -8.13 17.54 16.94
N ALA A 218 -7.66 18.29 17.93
CA ALA A 218 -7.79 17.95 19.34
C ALA A 218 -9.27 17.88 19.77
N GLY A 219 -9.57 16.98 20.70
CA GLY A 219 -10.94 16.72 21.12
C GLY A 219 -11.04 15.70 22.24
N ALA A 220 -12.20 15.06 22.36
CA ALA A 220 -12.54 14.19 23.49
C ALA A 220 -12.54 12.72 23.10
N PHE A 221 -12.02 11.88 24.00
CA PHE A 221 -12.37 10.47 24.02
C PHE A 221 -13.75 10.31 24.66
N VAL A 222 -14.65 9.58 24.00
CA VAL A 222 -15.99 9.31 24.51
C VAL A 222 -16.28 7.80 24.51
N ASP A 223 -17.17 7.34 25.38
CA ASP A 223 -17.71 5.97 25.27
C ASP A 223 -18.84 5.88 24.23
N LEU A 224 -19.43 4.69 24.09
CA LEU A 224 -20.56 4.46 23.18
C LEU A 224 -21.85 5.20 23.58
N GLN A 225 -21.95 5.66 24.82
CA GLN A 225 -23.07 6.44 25.34
C GLN A 225 -22.82 7.96 25.21
N GLY A 226 -21.62 8.36 24.80
CA GLY A 226 -21.22 9.76 24.66
C GLY A 226 -20.61 10.37 25.94
N HIS A 227 -20.37 9.59 26.99
CA HIS A 227 -19.69 10.11 28.18
C HIS A 227 -18.21 10.37 27.87
N VAL A 228 -17.73 11.55 28.27
CA VAL A 228 -16.33 11.92 28.12
C VAL A 228 -15.46 11.10 29.06
N LEU A 229 -14.49 10.39 28.48
CA LEU A 229 -13.51 9.56 29.20
C LEU A 229 -12.16 10.27 29.38
N GLY A 230 -11.91 11.32 28.59
CA GLY A 230 -10.67 12.10 28.59
C GLY A 230 -10.51 12.87 27.29
N HIS A 231 -9.30 13.37 27.01
CA HIS A 231 -9.00 14.20 25.85
C HIS A 231 -7.79 13.69 25.07
N HIS A 232 -7.70 14.05 23.80
CA HIS A 232 -6.58 13.77 22.92
C HIS A 232 -6.12 15.00 22.14
N ASP A 233 -4.86 14.99 21.71
CA ASP A 233 -4.26 16.11 20.97
C ASP A 233 -4.59 16.13 19.47
N GLY A 234 -5.24 15.10 18.95
CA GLY A 234 -5.59 15.01 17.52
C GLY A 234 -6.23 13.69 17.16
N TYR A 235 -7.41 13.69 16.52
CA TYR A 235 -8.08 12.44 16.13
C TYR A 235 -7.33 11.67 15.02
N GLU A 236 -6.53 12.35 14.20
CA GLU A 236 -5.71 11.78 13.13
C GLU A 236 -4.61 10.83 13.63
N ARG A 237 -4.34 10.85 14.94
CA ARG A 237 -3.38 9.98 15.62
C ARG A 237 -3.93 8.57 15.86
N PHE A 238 -5.22 8.36 15.61
CA PHE A 238 -5.92 7.13 15.93
C PHE A 238 -6.43 6.40 14.69
N THR A 239 -6.65 5.10 14.84
CA THR A 239 -7.18 4.23 13.78
C THR A 239 -8.14 3.23 14.40
N ILE A 240 -9.18 2.85 13.67
CA ILE A 240 -10.16 1.86 14.14
C ILE A 240 -9.47 0.55 14.55
N GLY A 241 -9.80 0.04 15.74
CA GLY A 241 -9.18 -1.13 16.35
C GLY A 241 -7.88 -0.85 17.11
N GLN A 242 -7.40 0.40 17.17
CA GLN A 242 -6.22 0.76 17.95
C GLN A 242 -6.47 0.60 19.45
N ARG A 243 -5.56 -0.10 20.12
CA ARG A 243 -5.56 -0.32 21.59
C ARG A 243 -4.48 0.45 22.33
N LYS A 244 -3.28 0.55 21.74
CA LYS A 244 -2.10 1.18 22.36
C LYS A 244 -2.05 2.67 22.02
N GLY A 245 -1.35 3.44 22.84
CA GLY A 245 -1.10 4.87 22.56
C GLY A 245 -2.30 5.78 22.79
N LEU A 246 -3.32 5.35 23.55
CA LEU A 246 -4.48 6.18 23.91
C LEU A 246 -4.16 7.22 24.99
N GLY A 247 -3.02 7.11 25.68
CA GLY A 247 -2.57 8.08 26.69
C GLY A 247 -3.40 8.08 27.99
N LEU A 248 -4.37 7.18 28.14
CA LEU A 248 -5.25 7.08 29.29
C LEU A 248 -5.20 5.66 29.89
N ALA A 249 -5.14 5.59 31.21
CA ALA A 249 -5.24 4.34 31.94
C ALA A 249 -6.72 4.01 32.15
N PHE A 250 -7.20 3.01 31.42
CA PHE A 250 -8.52 2.43 31.63
C PHE A 250 -8.40 1.20 32.52
N GLY A 251 -9.34 0.98 33.43
CA GLY A 251 -9.39 -0.24 34.26
C GLY A 251 -9.58 -1.53 33.45
N GLU A 252 -9.85 -1.42 32.16
CA GLU A 252 -9.99 -2.52 31.21
C GLU A 252 -9.46 -2.12 29.81
N PRO A 253 -9.10 -3.08 28.94
CA PRO A 253 -8.66 -2.77 27.58
C PRO A 253 -9.73 -2.04 26.76
N ARG A 254 -9.40 -0.85 26.27
CA ARG A 254 -10.24 -0.05 25.34
C ARG A 254 -9.65 -0.04 23.93
N PHE A 255 -10.53 0.08 22.94
CA PHE A 255 -10.21 0.13 21.52
C PHE A 255 -10.94 1.31 20.86
N VAL A 256 -10.31 1.92 19.87
CA VAL A 256 -10.96 2.93 19.02
C VAL A 256 -12.00 2.26 18.14
N VAL A 257 -13.28 2.55 18.34
CA VAL A 257 -14.39 1.95 17.59
C VAL A 257 -14.85 2.86 16.45
N ARG A 258 -14.79 4.16 16.65
CA ARG A 258 -15.21 5.16 15.66
C ARG A 258 -14.41 6.45 15.86
N ILE A 259 -14.15 7.16 14.77
CA ILE A 259 -13.59 8.51 14.78
C ILE A 259 -14.63 9.42 14.11
N ASP A 260 -14.97 10.53 14.76
CA ASP A 260 -15.86 11.55 14.23
C ASP A 260 -15.10 12.88 14.10
N PRO A 261 -14.67 13.23 12.88
CA PRO A 261 -13.97 14.48 12.61
C PRO A 261 -14.81 15.73 12.88
N GLN A 262 -16.14 15.68 12.72
CA GLN A 262 -16.99 16.85 12.86
C GLN A 262 -17.08 17.31 14.31
N SER A 263 -17.27 16.35 15.22
CA SER A 263 -17.27 16.59 16.67
C SER A 263 -15.87 16.50 17.30
N LYS A 264 -14.85 16.12 16.51
CA LYS A 264 -13.48 15.82 16.95
C LYS A 264 -13.43 14.75 18.05
N GLN A 265 -14.37 13.82 18.02
CA GLN A 265 -14.48 12.76 19.03
C GLN A 265 -13.85 11.46 18.57
N VAL A 266 -13.18 10.79 19.50
CA VAL A 266 -12.70 9.41 19.31
C VAL A 266 -13.49 8.51 20.25
N VAL A 267 -14.31 7.63 19.68
CA VAL A 267 -15.18 6.73 20.43
C VAL A 267 -14.39 5.49 20.83
N LEU A 268 -14.37 5.20 22.12
CA LEU A 268 -13.72 4.05 22.70
C LEU A 268 -14.74 3.02 23.18
N GLY A 269 -14.44 1.75 22.91
CA GLY A 269 -15.25 0.61 23.34
C GLY A 269 -14.41 -0.60 23.70
N ARG A 270 -15.08 -1.72 23.92
CA ARG A 270 -14.47 -3.03 24.14
C ARG A 270 -14.20 -3.70 22.79
N HIS A 271 -13.44 -4.79 22.82
CA HIS A 271 -13.15 -5.56 21.61
C HIS A 271 -14.43 -6.04 20.88
N ALA A 272 -15.47 -6.43 21.63
CA ALA A 272 -16.74 -6.88 21.06
C ALA A 272 -17.45 -5.77 20.25
N ASP A 273 -17.21 -4.50 20.58
CA ASP A 273 -17.85 -3.37 19.93
C ASP A 273 -17.21 -3.05 18.55
N LEU A 274 -16.09 -3.70 18.21
CA LEU A 274 -15.46 -3.65 16.87
C LEU A 274 -16.06 -4.65 15.89
N ALA A 275 -16.96 -5.53 16.35
CA ALA A 275 -17.53 -6.60 15.54
C ALA A 275 -18.46 -6.03 14.47
N VAL A 276 -18.18 -6.36 13.21
CA VAL A 276 -18.98 -5.96 12.05
C VAL A 276 -19.40 -7.20 11.27
N THR A 277 -20.64 -7.24 10.80
CA THR A 277 -21.18 -8.32 9.94
C THR A 277 -21.54 -7.84 8.53
N SER A 278 -21.58 -6.53 8.29
CA SER A 278 -21.83 -5.94 6.98
C SER A 278 -20.87 -4.78 6.72
N ILE A 279 -20.21 -4.77 5.56
CA ILE A 279 -19.25 -3.74 5.16
C ILE A 279 -19.70 -3.10 3.86
N GLN A 280 -19.81 -1.77 3.85
CA GLN A 280 -20.09 -1.01 2.63
C GLN A 280 -18.79 -0.58 1.97
N ILE A 281 -18.69 -0.82 0.66
CA ILE A 281 -17.54 -0.38 -0.14
C ILE A 281 -17.98 0.42 -1.36
N HIS A 282 -17.04 1.23 -1.86
CA HIS A 282 -17.23 2.04 -3.05
C HIS A 282 -15.99 2.06 -3.92
N GLN A 283 -16.11 2.65 -5.12
CA GLN A 283 -15.05 2.68 -6.12
C GLN A 283 -14.51 1.26 -6.38
N THR A 284 -15.42 0.31 -6.59
CA THR A 284 -15.07 -1.08 -6.85
C THR A 284 -14.30 -1.21 -8.16
N ASN A 285 -13.22 -1.99 -8.15
CA ASN A 285 -12.49 -2.43 -9.32
C ASN A 285 -12.59 -3.96 -9.44
N TRP A 286 -13.01 -4.45 -10.61
CA TRP A 286 -13.15 -5.88 -10.88
C TRP A 286 -12.08 -6.36 -11.84
N LEU A 287 -11.34 -7.40 -11.45
CA LEU A 287 -10.35 -8.10 -12.27
C LEU A 287 -10.94 -9.32 -13.00
N ILE A 288 -12.26 -9.50 -12.84
CA ILE A 288 -13.11 -10.45 -13.53
C ILE A 288 -14.18 -9.69 -14.31
N ASP A 289 -15.08 -10.40 -14.98
CA ASP A 289 -16.29 -9.76 -15.50
C ASP A 289 -17.12 -9.25 -14.32
N PRO A 290 -17.55 -7.97 -14.30
CA PRO A 290 -18.26 -7.40 -13.17
C PRO A 290 -19.47 -8.26 -12.79
N PRO A 291 -19.54 -8.75 -11.55
CA PRO A 291 -20.62 -9.62 -11.11
C PRO A 291 -21.95 -8.86 -11.09
N GLN A 292 -23.01 -9.48 -11.61
CA GLN A 292 -24.36 -8.90 -11.68
C GLN A 292 -25.27 -9.35 -10.53
N SER A 293 -24.87 -10.37 -9.79
CA SER A 293 -25.63 -10.96 -8.68
C SER A 293 -24.72 -11.21 -7.50
N ALA A 294 -25.32 -11.48 -6.35
CA ALA A 294 -24.57 -11.87 -5.16
C ALA A 294 -23.75 -13.14 -5.42
N PHE A 295 -22.54 -13.20 -4.85
CA PHE A 295 -21.65 -14.36 -4.97
C PHE A 295 -20.85 -14.56 -3.68
N SER A 296 -20.47 -15.80 -3.42
CA SER A 296 -19.65 -16.16 -2.26
C SER A 296 -18.16 -16.10 -2.63
N CYS A 297 -17.35 -15.51 -1.75
CA CYS A 297 -15.90 -15.47 -1.90
C CYS A 297 -15.23 -15.25 -0.55
N GLU A 298 -13.91 -15.07 -0.54
CA GLU A 298 -13.18 -14.62 0.64
C GLU A 298 -12.82 -13.13 0.53
N VAL A 299 -12.71 -12.43 1.66
CA VAL A 299 -12.33 -11.01 1.70
C VAL A 299 -11.17 -10.75 2.65
N LYS A 300 -10.22 -9.91 2.24
CA LYS A 300 -9.25 -9.26 3.13
C LYS A 300 -9.62 -7.79 3.30
N VAL A 301 -9.79 -7.33 4.54
CA VAL A 301 -10.05 -5.91 4.86
C VAL A 301 -8.79 -5.15 5.32
N ARG A 302 -7.68 -5.88 5.50
CA ARG A 302 -6.36 -5.37 5.83
C ARG A 302 -5.30 -6.26 5.20
N TYR A 303 -4.16 -5.66 4.84
CA TYR A 303 -3.11 -6.32 4.05
C TYR A 303 -2.64 -7.68 4.59
N ARG A 304 -2.30 -7.76 5.88
CA ARG A 304 -1.78 -8.97 6.53
C ARG A 304 -2.84 -9.82 7.23
N GLN A 305 -4.11 -9.50 7.05
CA GLN A 305 -5.18 -10.29 7.64
C GLN A 305 -5.38 -11.56 6.82
N ARG A 306 -5.74 -12.65 7.51
CA ARG A 306 -6.30 -13.83 6.83
C ARG A 306 -7.59 -13.42 6.11
N SER A 307 -7.83 -14.02 4.96
CA SER A 307 -9.10 -13.86 4.26
C SER A 307 -10.23 -14.51 5.07
N GLU A 308 -11.41 -13.91 5.04
CA GLU A 308 -12.60 -14.40 5.73
C GLU A 308 -13.72 -14.65 4.72
N SER A 309 -14.49 -15.71 4.92
CA SER A 309 -15.62 -16.05 4.04
C SER A 309 -16.74 -15.02 4.12
N CYS A 310 -17.25 -14.60 2.96
CA CYS A 310 -18.29 -13.59 2.84
C CYS A 310 -19.18 -13.83 1.61
N GLN A 311 -20.30 -13.12 1.56
CA GLN A 311 -21.10 -12.92 0.37
C GLN A 311 -20.96 -11.46 -0.06
N VAL A 312 -20.65 -11.23 -1.33
CA VAL A 312 -20.60 -9.88 -1.90
C VAL A 312 -21.86 -9.65 -2.70
N LEU A 313 -22.54 -8.55 -2.42
CA LEU A 313 -23.72 -8.07 -3.12
C LEU A 313 -23.31 -6.83 -3.93
N PRO A 314 -23.08 -6.98 -5.26
CA PRO A 314 -22.75 -5.85 -6.11
C PRO A 314 -23.88 -4.82 -6.13
N GLY A 315 -23.52 -3.55 -6.00
CA GLY A 315 -24.43 -2.41 -6.12
C GLY A 315 -24.23 -1.66 -7.44
N ASN A 316 -24.97 -0.55 -7.59
CA ASN A 316 -24.81 0.35 -8.73
C ASN A 316 -23.60 1.28 -8.54
N ASP A 317 -23.13 1.88 -9.64
CA ASP A 317 -22.14 2.98 -9.62
C ASP A 317 -20.83 2.65 -8.86
N GLY A 318 -20.37 1.40 -8.97
CA GLY A 318 -19.13 0.94 -8.34
C GLY A 318 -19.21 0.83 -6.83
N THR A 319 -20.38 0.49 -6.28
CA THR A 319 -20.58 0.17 -4.87
C THR A 319 -20.81 -1.33 -4.67
N ALA A 320 -20.60 -1.82 -3.46
CA ALA A 320 -21.01 -3.18 -3.07
C ALA A 320 -21.19 -3.27 -1.54
N CYS A 321 -22.04 -4.19 -1.12
CA CYS A 321 -22.18 -4.61 0.27
C CYS A 321 -21.51 -5.97 0.45
N ILE A 322 -20.77 -6.14 1.54
CA ILE A 322 -20.11 -7.40 1.90
C ILE A 322 -20.78 -7.91 3.17
N GLU A 323 -21.42 -9.06 3.09
CA GLU A 323 -22.03 -9.76 4.22
C GLU A 323 -21.08 -10.84 4.72
N MET A 324 -20.67 -10.73 5.97
CA MET A 324 -19.68 -11.63 6.58
C MET A 324 -20.38 -12.86 7.15
N GLN A 325 -19.80 -14.04 6.94
CA GLN A 325 -20.31 -15.27 7.57
C GLN A 325 -20.03 -15.32 9.07
N SER A 326 -18.99 -14.63 9.52
CA SER A 326 -18.62 -14.47 10.93
C SER A 326 -18.21 -13.02 11.20
N PRO A 327 -18.44 -12.48 12.41
CA PRO A 327 -18.07 -11.11 12.70
C PRO A 327 -16.58 -10.84 12.48
N ILE A 328 -16.26 -9.75 11.80
CA ILE A 328 -14.90 -9.30 11.54
C ILE A 328 -14.61 -8.03 12.33
N PHE A 329 -13.37 -7.86 12.77
CA PHE A 329 -12.97 -6.80 13.70
C PHE A 329 -11.98 -5.84 13.06
N GLY A 330 -12.08 -4.55 13.40
CA GLY A 330 -11.12 -3.53 12.96
C GLY A 330 -11.24 -3.19 11.48
N VAL A 331 -12.48 -3.13 10.98
CA VAL A 331 -12.83 -2.61 9.65
C VAL A 331 -12.72 -1.10 9.71
N ALA A 332 -11.70 -0.54 9.05
CA ALA A 332 -11.43 0.90 9.07
C ALA A 332 -11.84 1.55 7.74
N PRO A 333 -12.71 2.58 7.76
CA PRO A 333 -12.96 3.41 6.58
C PRO A 333 -11.66 3.93 5.95
N GLY A 334 -11.59 3.93 4.62
CA GLY A 334 -10.38 4.29 3.85
C GLY A 334 -9.39 3.15 3.61
N GLN A 335 -9.54 2.01 4.29
CA GLN A 335 -8.84 0.76 3.90
C GLN A 335 -9.54 0.09 2.72
N ALA A 336 -8.83 -0.83 2.07
CA ALA A 336 -9.41 -1.62 0.97
C ALA A 336 -10.02 -2.93 1.48
N ALA A 337 -11.15 -3.32 0.92
CA ALA A 337 -11.66 -4.68 0.96
C ALA A 337 -11.36 -5.35 -0.38
N VAL A 338 -10.61 -6.47 -0.35
CA VAL A 338 -10.16 -7.17 -1.55
C VAL A 338 -10.69 -8.59 -1.55
N PHE A 339 -11.27 -8.99 -2.68
CA PHE A 339 -11.99 -10.25 -2.86
C PHE A 339 -11.10 -11.31 -3.49
N TYR A 340 -11.20 -12.52 -2.99
CA TYR A 340 -10.40 -13.67 -3.39
C TYR A 340 -11.26 -14.90 -3.64
N ASP A 341 -10.87 -15.69 -4.65
CA ASP A 341 -11.28 -17.08 -4.85
C ASP A 341 -10.03 -17.96 -4.79
N GLY A 342 -9.75 -18.50 -3.60
CA GLY A 342 -8.47 -19.13 -3.30
C GLY A 342 -7.32 -18.16 -3.51
N ARG A 343 -6.49 -18.41 -4.53
CA ARG A 343 -5.36 -17.52 -4.88
C ARG A 343 -5.73 -16.41 -5.85
N ARG A 344 -6.87 -16.48 -6.54
CA ARG A 344 -7.27 -15.49 -7.54
C ARG A 344 -7.81 -14.24 -6.88
N VAL A 345 -7.32 -13.07 -7.27
CA VAL A 345 -7.93 -11.79 -6.90
C VAL A 345 -9.09 -11.51 -7.83
N LEU A 346 -10.30 -11.34 -7.29
CA LEU A 346 -11.49 -11.04 -8.08
C LEU A 346 -11.66 -9.54 -8.29
N GLY A 347 -11.24 -8.74 -7.32
CA GLY A 347 -11.40 -7.29 -7.32
C GLY A 347 -11.36 -6.74 -5.91
N GLY A 348 -11.89 -5.54 -5.72
CA GLY A 348 -12.01 -4.92 -4.40
C GLY A 348 -12.55 -3.51 -4.48
N GLY A 349 -12.63 -2.83 -3.34
CA GLY A 349 -13.01 -1.42 -3.25
C GLY A 349 -12.64 -0.82 -1.90
N TRP A 350 -13.05 0.43 -1.69
CA TRP A 350 -12.70 1.21 -0.51
C TRP A 350 -13.82 1.18 0.52
N ILE A 351 -13.48 0.83 1.76
CA ILE A 351 -14.39 0.75 2.90
C ILE A 351 -14.88 2.17 3.25
N ARG A 352 -16.19 2.31 3.45
CA ARG A 352 -16.84 3.56 3.87
C ARG A 352 -17.07 3.65 5.37
#